data_AF-F2II14-F1
#
_entry.id   AF-F2II14-F1
#
_cell.length_a   1.000
_cell.length_b   1.000
_cell.length_c   1.000
_cell.angle_alpha   90.00
_cell.angle_beta   90.00
_cell.angle_gamma   90.00
#
_symmetry.space_group_name_H-M   'P 1'
#
loop_
_entity.id
_entity.type
_entity.pdbx_description
1 polymer ?
#
loop_
_entity_poly.entity_id
_entity_poly.type
_entity_poly.pdbx_seq_one_letter_code
_entity_poly.pdbx_strand_id
1 'polypeptide(L)'
;MKAKQIKILSNIFYILGIICAILLFTHNTHGFFTAIRIGFYVFGGAGLVLSLLQFTFITEDKWEDFNLLFWIGSLVVFIGFVAKTTHLKYATHILIVGLAITGISYFVNPFKKDKTDEDELLDN
;
A
#
# COMPACT_ATOMS: atom_id res chain seq x y z
N MET A 1 -11.43 -7.48 -17.00
CA MET A 1 -10.19 -8.04 -16.41
C MET A 1 -10.55 -8.90 -15.23
N LYS A 2 -9.92 -10.06 -15.05
CA LYS A 2 -10.16 -10.88 -13.85
C LYS A 2 -9.53 -10.17 -12.65
N ALA A 3 -10.19 -10.09 -11.49
CA ALA A 3 -9.70 -9.41 -10.28
C ALA A 3 -8.26 -9.83 -9.90
N LYS A 4 -7.90 -11.09 -10.19
CA LYS A 4 -6.53 -11.64 -10.05
C LYS A 4 -5.47 -10.89 -10.87
N GLN A 5 -5.78 -10.46 -12.09
CA GLN A 5 -4.84 -9.70 -12.94
C GLN A 5 -4.60 -8.30 -12.39
N ILE A 6 -5.66 -7.63 -11.89
CA ILE A 6 -5.57 -6.31 -11.28
C ILE A 6 -4.70 -6.37 -10.02
N LYS A 7 -4.87 -7.41 -9.18
CA LYS A 7 -4.03 -7.65 -7.99
C LYS A 7 -2.55 -7.78 -8.34
N ILE A 8 -2.22 -8.61 -9.34
CA ILE A 8 -0.83 -8.80 -9.77
C ILE A 8 -0.25 -7.49 -10.31
N LEU A 9 -1.00 -6.79 -11.16
CA LEU A 9 -0.56 -5.51 -11.73
C LEU A 9 -0.34 -4.47 -10.64
N SER A 10 -1.28 -4.34 -9.69
CA SER A 10 -1.17 -3.46 -8.54
C SER A 10 0.12 -3.71 -7.75
N ASN A 11 0.42 -4.98 -7.45
CA ASN A 11 1.60 -5.36 -6.69
C ASN A 11 2.89 -5.01 -7.44
N ILE A 12 2.95 -5.25 -8.76
CA ILE A 12 4.11 -4.88 -9.58
C ILE A 12 4.34 -3.37 -9.52
N PHE A 13 3.28 -2.58 -9.72
CA PHE A 13 3.37 -1.12 -9.65
C PHE A 13 3.81 -0.63 -8.27
N TYR A 14 3.27 -1.23 -7.20
CA TYR A 14 3.64 -0.88 -5.83
C TYR A 14 5.12 -1.20 -5.55
N ILE A 15 5.62 -2.37 -5.96
CA ILE A 15 7.02 -2.76 -5.80
C ILE A 15 7.94 -1.81 -6.58
N LEU A 16 7.59 -1.48 -7.84
CA LEU A 16 8.34 -0.51 -8.63
C LEU A 16 8.37 0.86 -7.96
N GLY A 17 7.23 1.30 -7.40
CA GLY A 17 7.15 2.52 -6.60
C GLY A 17 8.10 2.50 -5.39
N ILE A 18 8.11 1.41 -4.62
CA ILE A 18 9.02 1.24 -3.47
C ILE A 18 10.49 1.31 -3.91
N ILE A 19 10.87 0.65 -5.01
CA ILE A 19 12.24 0.71 -5.55
C ILE A 19 12.61 2.15 -5.90
N CYS A 20 11.75 2.89 -6.59
CA CYS A 20 11.98 4.29 -6.89
C CYS A 20 12.11 5.15 -5.62
N ALA A 21 11.28 4.89 -4.60
CA ALA A 21 11.39 5.57 -3.31
C ALA A 21 12.78 5.31 -2.68
N ILE A 22 13.21 4.06 -2.59
CA ILE A 22 14.51 3.69 -2.02
C ILE A 22 15.64 4.43 -2.76
N LEU A 23 15.64 4.43 -4.10
CA LEU A 23 16.65 5.12 -4.90
C LEU A 23 16.69 6.64 -4.64
N LEU A 24 15.52 7.27 -4.45
CA LEU A 24 15.44 8.70 -4.08
C LEU A 24 16.02 8.96 -2.69
N PHE A 25 15.72 8.11 -1.71
CA PHE A 25 16.14 8.32 -0.32
C PHE A 25 17.59 7.94 -0.03
N THR A 26 18.12 6.91 -0.71
CA THR A 26 19.54 6.56 -0.62
C THR A 26 20.44 7.51 -1.42
N HIS A 27 19.86 8.51 -2.11
CA HIS A 27 20.53 9.42 -3.02
C HIS A 27 21.26 8.71 -4.17
N ASN A 28 20.98 7.42 -4.40
CA ASN A 28 21.61 6.61 -5.43
C ASN A 28 20.89 6.76 -6.78
N THR A 29 20.76 8.00 -7.25
CA THR A 29 19.97 8.32 -8.45
C THR A 29 20.81 8.41 -9.72
N HIS A 30 22.14 8.30 -9.63
CA HIS A 30 23.08 8.37 -10.76
C HIS A 30 22.81 9.53 -11.74
N GLY A 31 22.31 10.68 -11.25
CA GLY A 31 21.96 11.84 -12.06
C GLY A 31 20.52 11.85 -12.61
N PHE A 32 19.75 10.77 -12.47
CA PHE A 32 18.37 10.64 -12.96
C PHE A 32 17.29 10.95 -11.92
N PHE A 33 17.57 11.85 -10.97
CA PHE A 33 16.68 12.16 -9.85
C PHE A 33 15.24 12.48 -10.29
N THR A 34 15.07 13.33 -11.31
CA THR A 34 13.75 13.73 -11.81
C THR A 34 12.98 12.56 -12.41
N ALA A 35 13.64 11.69 -13.16
CA ALA A 35 13.00 10.52 -13.78
C ALA A 35 12.56 9.52 -12.72
N ILE A 36 13.40 9.26 -11.72
CA ILE A 36 13.08 8.34 -10.61
C ILE A 36 11.94 8.94 -9.76
N ARG A 37 11.90 10.25 -9.56
CA ARG A 37 10.80 10.94 -8.86
C ARG A 37 9.47 10.81 -9.60
N ILE A 38 9.46 11.02 -10.91
CA ILE A 38 8.26 10.81 -11.74
C ILE A 38 7.84 9.34 -11.69
N GLY A 39 8.81 8.41 -11.83
CA GLY A 39 8.58 6.98 -11.69
C GLY A 39 7.94 6.63 -10.35
N PHE A 40 8.44 7.18 -9.25
CA PHE A 40 7.85 6.99 -7.93
C PHE A 40 6.40 7.46 -7.87
N TYR A 41 6.08 8.65 -8.39
CA TYR A 41 4.71 9.15 -8.38
C TYR A 41 3.77 8.32 -9.24
N VAL A 42 4.22 7.92 -10.45
CA VAL A 42 3.41 7.14 -11.38
C VAL A 42 3.23 5.71 -10.86
N PHE A 43 4.31 5.01 -10.54
CA PHE A 43 4.24 3.61 -10.11
C PHE A 43 3.66 3.46 -8.70
N GLY A 44 4.12 4.27 -7.75
CA GLY A 44 3.59 4.26 -6.38
C GLY A 44 2.14 4.71 -6.32
N GLY A 45 1.79 5.81 -6.98
CA GLY A 45 0.43 6.33 -7.03
C GLY A 45 -0.53 5.39 -7.77
N ALA A 46 -0.17 4.92 -8.97
CA ALA A 46 -1.00 3.97 -9.70
C ALA A 46 -1.13 2.64 -8.95
N GLY A 47 -0.07 2.15 -8.29
CA GLY A 47 -0.12 0.96 -7.45
C GLY A 47 -1.13 1.09 -6.30
N LEU A 48 -1.19 2.24 -5.63
CA LEU A 48 -2.20 2.50 -4.58
C LEU A 48 -3.62 2.56 -5.14
N VAL A 49 -3.82 3.21 -6.29
CA VAL A 49 -5.12 3.31 -6.95
C VAL A 49 -5.60 1.95 -7.44
N LEU A 50 -4.72 1.17 -8.09
CA LEU A 50 -5.00 -0.19 -8.53
C LEU A 50 -5.34 -1.11 -7.34
N SER A 51 -4.66 -0.93 -6.21
CA SER A 51 -4.94 -1.67 -4.98
C SER A 51 -6.33 -1.34 -4.43
N LEU A 52 -6.74 -0.07 -4.47
CA LEU A 52 -8.09 0.32 -4.07
C LEU A 52 -9.14 -0.19 -5.07
N LEU A 53 -8.87 -0.10 -6.38
CA LEU A 53 -9.77 -0.62 -7.40
C LEU A 53 -9.98 -2.12 -7.24
N GLN A 54 -8.94 -2.87 -6.85
CA GLN A 54 -9.08 -4.29 -6.54
C GLN A 54 -10.20 -4.53 -5.51
N PHE A 55 -10.32 -3.70 -4.46
CA PHE A 55 -11.38 -3.82 -3.46
C PHE A 55 -12.78 -3.77 -4.07
N THR A 56 -13.02 -2.89 -5.06
CA THR A 56 -14.33 -2.80 -5.74
C THR A 56 -14.69 -4.02 -6.59
N PHE A 57 -13.70 -4.84 -6.96
CA PHE A 57 -13.91 -6.08 -7.74
C PHE A 57 -13.80 -7.35 -6.88
N ILE A 58 -13.55 -7.21 -5.58
CA ILE A 58 -13.56 -8.32 -4.63
C ILE A 58 -15.02 -8.56 -4.22
N THR A 59 -15.45 -9.82 -4.34
CA THR A 59 -16.76 -10.28 -3.87
C THR A 59 -16.83 -10.19 -2.34
N GLU A 60 -18.00 -9.89 -1.77
CA GLU A 60 -18.20 -9.67 -0.32
C GLU A 60 -17.68 -10.80 0.58
N ASP A 61 -17.63 -12.04 0.08
CA ASP A 61 -17.08 -13.21 0.76
C ASP A 61 -15.56 -13.14 1.01
N LYS A 62 -14.85 -12.21 0.38
CA LYS A 62 -13.38 -12.08 0.43
C LYS A 62 -12.88 -10.74 0.92
N TRP A 63 -13.72 -9.96 1.59
CA TRP A 63 -13.30 -8.67 2.15
C TRP A 63 -12.18 -8.82 3.19
N GLU A 64 -12.08 -9.98 3.84
CA GLU A 64 -11.02 -10.29 4.81
C GLU A 64 -9.61 -10.27 4.19
N ASP A 65 -9.51 -10.58 2.88
CA ASP A 65 -8.26 -10.54 2.12
C ASP A 65 -7.77 -9.10 1.89
N PHE A 66 -8.62 -8.10 2.08
CA PHE A 66 -8.28 -6.69 1.91
C PHE A 66 -8.06 -6.00 3.26
N ASN A 67 -6.80 -5.75 3.57
CA ASN A 67 -6.44 -5.01 4.78
C ASN A 67 -6.54 -3.49 4.53
N LEU A 68 -7.71 -2.91 4.83
CA LEU A 68 -7.94 -1.48 4.66
C LEU A 68 -7.01 -0.62 5.52
N LEU A 69 -6.67 -1.04 6.74
CA LEU A 69 -5.71 -0.33 7.59
C LEU A 69 -4.33 -0.30 6.94
N PHE A 70 -3.90 -1.41 6.33
CA PHE A 70 -2.67 -1.46 5.55
C PHE A 70 -2.70 -0.50 4.35
N TRP A 71 -3.84 -0.43 3.65
CA TRP A 71 -4.02 0.49 2.52
C TRP A 71 -3.94 1.96 2.96
N ILE A 72 -4.64 2.32 4.04
CA ILE A 72 -4.59 3.67 4.63
C ILE A 72 -3.17 4.02 5.07
N GLY A 73 -2.50 3.10 5.78
CA GLY A 73 -1.11 3.30 6.18
C GLY A 73 -0.19 3.51 4.98
N SER A 74 -0.36 2.70 3.92
CA SER A 74 0.39 2.83 2.67
C SER A 74 0.16 4.16 1.97
N LEU A 75 -1.08 4.68 1.98
CA LEU A 75 -1.42 6.00 1.46
C LEU A 75 -0.71 7.11 2.25
N VAL A 76 -0.74 7.04 3.59
CA VAL A 76 -0.06 8.01 4.45
C VAL A 76 1.46 7.96 4.24
N VAL A 77 2.05 6.77 4.10
CA VAL A 77 3.47 6.60 3.76
C VAL A 77 3.78 7.26 2.41
N PHE A 78 2.96 7.02 1.39
CA PHE A 78 3.15 7.63 0.08
C PHE A 78 3.08 9.15 0.14
N ILE A 79 2.09 9.73 0.85
CA ILE A 79 2.00 11.17 1.08
C ILE A 79 3.25 11.69 1.81
N GLY A 80 3.72 10.97 2.82
CA GLY A 80 4.94 11.32 3.54
C GLY A 80 6.18 11.34 2.65
N PHE A 81 6.29 10.40 1.70
CA PHE A 81 7.37 10.37 0.73
C PHE A 81 7.27 11.54 -0.27
N VAL A 82 6.08 11.82 -0.80
CA VAL A 82 5.84 12.99 -1.66
C VAL A 82 6.21 14.28 -0.91
N ALA A 83 5.73 14.43 0.32
CA ALA A 83 6.06 15.58 1.18
C ALA A 83 7.56 15.73 1.41
N LYS A 84 8.29 14.62 1.51
CA LYS A 84 9.75 14.66 1.70
C LYS A 84 10.49 15.06 0.43
N THR A 85 10.01 14.60 -0.73
CA THR A 85 10.56 15.04 -2.03
C THR A 85 10.32 16.51 -2.34
N THR A 86 9.34 17.15 -1.68
CA THR A 86 9.08 18.59 -1.76
C THR A 86 9.65 19.37 -0.58
N HIS A 87 10.48 18.74 0.27
CA HIS A 87 11.13 19.34 1.44
C HIS A 87 10.15 19.96 2.48
N LEU A 88 8.96 19.38 2.64
CA LEU A 88 8.04 19.81 3.70
C LEU A 88 8.58 19.46 5.10
N LYS A 89 8.56 20.44 6.00
CA LYS A 89 9.11 20.35 7.37
C LYS A 89 8.59 19.16 8.17
N TYR A 90 7.33 18.77 7.99
CA TYR A 90 6.69 17.68 8.73
C TYR A 90 6.69 16.33 8.02
N ALA A 91 7.35 16.20 6.86
CA ALA A 91 7.31 14.99 6.05
C ALA A 91 7.77 13.73 6.80
N THR A 92 8.82 13.84 7.62
CA THR A 92 9.31 12.71 8.43
C THR A 92 8.27 12.25 9.47
N HIS A 93 7.51 13.18 10.06
CA HIS A 93 6.45 12.82 11.02
C HIS A 93 5.30 12.08 10.33
N ILE A 94 4.91 12.54 9.14
CA ILE A 94 3.88 11.88 8.31
C ILE A 94 4.34 10.45 7.95
N LEU A 95 5.61 10.27 7.56
CA LEU A 95 6.16 8.95 7.27
C LEU A 95 6.12 8.01 8.49
N ILE A 96 6.52 8.49 9.66
CA ILE A 96 6.49 7.70 10.90
C ILE A 96 5.05 7.26 11.22
N VAL A 97 4.08 8.17 11.12
CA VAL A 97 2.66 7.85 11.34
C VAL A 97 2.17 6.82 10.34
N GLY A 98 2.48 6.99 9.05
CA GLY A 98 2.11 6.04 8.01
C GLY A 98 2.67 4.65 8.26
N LEU A 99 3.96 4.56 8.62
CA LEU A 99 4.66 3.32 8.95
C LEU A 99 4.08 2.66 10.20
N ALA A 100 3.72 3.44 11.22
CA ALA A 100 3.06 2.94 12.42
C ALA A 100 1.70 2.32 12.08
N ILE A 101 0.87 3.00 11.27
CA ILE A 101 -0.43 2.49 10.83
C ILE A 101 -0.25 1.20 10.01
N THR A 102 0.71 1.17 9.08
CA THR A 102 1.00 -0.05 8.29
C THR A 102 1.51 -1.19 9.17
N GLY A 103 2.37 -0.92 10.16
CA GLY A 103 2.84 -1.93 11.10
C GLY A 103 1.71 -2.50 11.97
N ILE A 104 0.86 -1.63 12.53
CA ILE A 104 -0.30 -2.02 13.36
C ILE A 104 -1.31 -2.83 12.54
N SER A 105 -1.47 -2.53 11.25
CA SER A 105 -2.40 -3.25 10.38
C SER A 105 -2.13 -4.75 10.27
N TYR A 106 -0.90 -5.22 10.55
CA TYR A 106 -0.60 -6.65 10.58
C TYR A 106 -1.17 -7.36 11.81
N PHE A 107 -1.40 -6.62 12.90
CA PHE A 107 -1.96 -7.15 14.15
C PHE A 107 -3.46 -6.92 14.24
N VAL A 108 -3.96 -5.82 13.68
CA VAL A 108 -5.36 -5.43 13.68
C VAL A 108 -5.83 -5.35 12.24
N ASN A 109 -6.63 -6.32 11.79
CA ASN A 109 -7.34 -6.22 10.51
C ASN A 109 -8.85 -6.14 10.80
N PRO A 110 -9.51 -4.98 10.56
CA PRO A 110 -10.91 -4.77 10.91
C PRO A 110 -11.87 -5.63 10.09
N PHE A 111 -11.40 -6.22 8.99
CA PHE A 111 -12.19 -7.12 8.14
C PHE A 111 -11.89 -8.60 8.41
N LYS A 112 -10.99 -8.92 9.34
CA LYS A 112 -10.78 -10.32 9.74
C LYS A 112 -12.00 -10.72 10.56
N LYS A 113 -12.87 -11.59 10.05
CA LYS A 113 -13.85 -12.22 10.93
C LYS A 113 -13.06 -12.98 11.99
N ASP A 114 -13.40 -12.76 13.26
CA ASP A 114 -13.10 -13.78 14.24
C ASP A 114 -13.75 -15.06 13.70
N LYS A 115 -12.92 -16.07 13.47
CA LYS A 115 -13.42 -17.44 13.39
C LYS A 115 -13.85 -17.79 14.82
N THR A 116 -14.95 -17.20 15.27
CA THR A 116 -15.67 -17.73 16.43
C THR A 116 -16.20 -19.06 15.95
N ASP A 117 -15.53 -20.13 16.39
CA ASP A 117 -15.88 -21.55 16.61
C ASP A 117 -17.21 -22.18 16.07
N GLU A 118 -18.08 -21.47 15.36
CA GLU A 118 -19.37 -21.95 14.84
C GLU A 118 -19.26 -22.61 13.45
N ASP A 119 -18.22 -22.28 12.66
CA ASP A 119 -17.99 -22.93 11.36
C ASP A 119 -17.27 -24.29 11.47
N GLU A 120 -16.68 -24.64 12.62
CA GLU A 120 -16.13 -25.99 12.87
C GLU A 120 -17.18 -26.98 13.38
N LEU A 121 -18.40 -26.52 13.73
CA LEU A 121 -19.49 -27.37 14.26
C LEU A 121 -20.53 -27.78 13.21
N LEU A 122 -20.43 -27.30 11.96
CA LEU A 122 -21.35 -27.65 10.88
C LEU A 122 -20.77 -28.62 9.84
N ASP A 123 -19.52 -29.05 10.02
CA ASP A 123 -18.84 -30.00 9.12
C ASP A 123 -18.77 -31.44 9.71
N ASN A 124 -19.74 -31.81 10.56
CA ASN A 124 -19.89 -33.16 11.16
C ASN A 124 -21.30 -33.73 10.97
#